data_AF-A0A1G8U7Z7-F1
#
_entry.id   AF-A0A1G8U7Z7-F1
#
_cell.length_a   1.000
_cell.length_b   1.000
_cell.length_c   1.000
_cell.angle_alpha   90.00
_cell.angle_beta   90.00
_cell.angle_gamma   90.00
#
_symmetry.space_group_name_H-M   'P 1'
#
loop_
_entity.id
_entity.type
_entity.pdbx_description
1 polymer ?
#
loop_
_entity_poly.entity_id
_entity_poly.type
_entity_poly.pdbx_seq_one_letter_code
_entity_poly.pdbx_strand_id
1 'polypeptide(L)' 'MSELLGLTHEEQQQAVERIQELTSEGMAMAEAIQIVVKELKQSKGQP' A
#
# COMPACT_ATOMS: atom_id res chain seq x y z
N MET A 1 7.14 5.19 -4.80
CA MET A 1 8.28 4.60 -4.07
C MET A 1 8.74 5.44 -2.88
N SER A 2 8.81 6.77 -2.97
CA SER A 2 9.15 7.60 -1.80
C SER A 2 8.17 7.45 -0.61
N GLU A 3 6.90 7.10 -0.87
CA GLU A 3 5.86 6.93 0.17
C GLU A 3 5.97 5.64 1.00
N LEU A 4 6.75 4.64 0.56
CA LEU A 4 6.93 3.37 1.28
C LEU A 4 8.17 3.39 2.20
N LEU A 5 9.00 4.44 2.15
CA LEU A 5 10.30 4.50 2.84
C LEU A 5 10.19 4.63 4.38
N GLY A 6 8.98 4.87 4.91
CA GLY A 6 8.70 4.94 6.36
C GLY A 6 8.05 3.68 6.94
N LEU A 7 8.02 2.57 6.18
CA LEU A 7 7.40 1.32 6.56
C LEU A 7 8.43 0.29 7.04
N THR A 8 8.03 -0.59 7.95
CA THR A 8 8.82 -1.78 8.29
C THR A 8 8.93 -2.70 7.07
N HIS A 9 9.90 -3.62 7.06
CA HIS A 9 10.01 -4.62 5.98
C HIS A 9 8.72 -5.43 5.81
N GLU A 10 8.02 -5.71 6.91
CA GLU A 10 6.77 -6.47 6.91
C GLU A 10 5.63 -5.66 6.29
N GLU A 11 5.52 -4.38 6.64
CA GLU A 11 4.53 -3.47 6.04
C GLU A 11 4.80 -3.21 4.56
N GLN A 12 6.07 -3.15 4.14
CA GLN A 12 6.43 -3.05 2.72
C GLN A 12 6.01 -4.31 1.95
N GLN A 13 6.21 -5.50 2.55
CA GLN A 13 5.80 -6.75 1.93
C GLN A 13 4.27 -6.82 1.78
N GLN A 14 3.54 -6.49 2.84
CA GLN A 14 2.07 -6.41 2.82
C GLN A 14 1.58 -5.39 1.78
N ALA A 15 2.24 -4.24 1.68
CA ALA A 15 1.91 -3.22 0.69
C ALA A 15 2.04 -3.76 -0.74
N VAL A 16 3.13 -4.48 -1.01
CA VAL A 16 3.41 -5.07 -2.32
C VAL A 16 2.40 -6.15 -2.68
N GLU A 17 2.04 -7.03 -1.73
CA GLU A 17 1.03 -8.06 -1.94
C GLU A 17 -0.34 -7.44 -2.22
N ARG A 18 -0.74 -6.44 -1.44
CA ARG A 18 -2.02 -5.76 -1.62
C ARG A 18 -2.12 -5.00 -2.95
N ILE A 19 -1.05 -4.34 -3.37
CA ILE A 19 -0.98 -3.70 -4.69
C ILE A 19 -1.13 -4.74 -5.80
N GLN A 20 -0.50 -5.91 -5.67
CA GLN A 20 -0.61 -6.99 -6.65
C GLN A 20 -2.02 -7.56 -6.73
N GLU A 21 -2.72 -7.72 -5.61
CA GLU A 21 -4.14 -8.11 -5.59
C GLU A 21 -5.00 -7.11 -6.35
N LEU A 22 -4.93 -5.83 -5.97
CA LEU A 22 -5.73 -4.77 -6.58
C LEU A 22 -5.48 -4.65 -8.09
N THR A 23 -4.22 -4.76 -8.51
CA THR A 23 -3.87 -4.71 -9.94
C THR A 23 -4.28 -5.98 -10.69
N SER A 24 -4.32 -7.14 -10.02
CA SER A 24 -4.89 -8.38 -10.59
C SER A 24 -6.41 -8.28 -10.78
N GLU A 25 -7.09 -7.47 -9.97
CA GLU A 25 -8.51 -7.11 -10.15
C GLU A 25 -8.74 -6.09 -11.29
N GLY A 26 -7.68 -5.63 -11.95
CA GLY A 26 -7.75 -4.66 -13.05
C GLY A 26 -7.65 -3.20 -12.61
N MET A 27 -7.31 -2.93 -11.35
CA MET A 27 -7.07 -1.58 -10.86
C MET A 27 -5.78 -1.00 -11.45
N ALA A 28 -5.80 0.29 -11.77
CA ALA A 28 -4.58 0.98 -12.17
C ALA A 28 -3.56 0.98 -11.03
N MET A 29 -2.30 0.67 -11.34
CA MET A 29 -1.19 0.62 -10.37
C MET A 29 -1.11 1.88 -9.50
N ALA A 30 -1.33 3.06 -10.08
CA ALA A 30 -1.31 4.33 -9.35
C ALA A 30 -2.47 4.45 -8.32
N GLU A 31 -3.66 3.94 -8.65
CA GLU A 31 -4.78 3.91 -7.70
C GLU A 31 -4.56 2.87 -6.60
N ALA A 32 -4.06 1.68 -6.96
CA ALA A 32 -3.74 0.62 -6.01
C ALA A 32 -2.73 1.10 -4.96
N ILE A 33 -1.68 1.82 -5.37
CA ILE A 33 -0.71 2.42 -4.44
C ILE A 33 -1.39 3.40 -3.49
N GLN A 34 -2.28 4.27 -3.97
CA GLN A 34 -2.96 5.25 -3.10
C GLN A 34 -3.89 4.58 -2.08
N ILE A 35 -4.61 3.54 -2.48
CA ILE A 35 -5.46 2.75 -1.57
C ILE A 35 -4.59 2.12 -0.47
N VAL A 36 -3.49 1.47 -0.86
CA VAL A 36 -2.60 0.80 0.09
C VAL A 36 -1.92 1.79 1.03
N VAL A 37 -1.46 2.94 0.54
CA VAL A 37 -0.91 4.01 1.40
C VAL A 37 -1.96 4.50 2.39
N LYS A 38 -3.23 4.63 1.98
CA LYS A 38 -4.33 5.01 2.87
C LYS A 38 -4.61 3.93 3.91
N GLU A 39 -4.71 2.67 3.51
CA GLU A 39 -4.93 1.52 4.41
C GLU A 39 -3.82 1.41 5.46
N LEU A 40 -2.56 1.63 5.06
CA LEU A 40 -1.40 1.61 5.96
C LEU A 40 -1.42 2.79 6.93
N LYS A 41 -1.75 4.01 6.47
CA LYS A 41 -1.91 5.18 7.35
C LYS A 41 -3.04 5.00 8.37
N GLN A 42 -4.18 4.43 7.93
CA GLN A 42 -5.30 4.12 8.81
C GLN A 42 -4.94 3.05 9.85
N SER A 43 -4.23 2.00 9.45
CA SER A 43 -3.77 0.93 10.35
C SER A 43 -2.75 1.43 11.38
N LYS A 44 -1.92 2.43 11.02
CA LYS A 44 -0.96 3.06 11.95
C LYS A 44 -1.60 3.99 12.99
N GLY A 45 -2.91 4.21 12.97
CA GLY A 45 -3.61 5.01 13.99
C GLY A 45 -3.16 6.47 14.04
N GLN A 46 -2.67 7.02 12.92
CA GLN A 46 -2.28 8.42 12.84
C GLN A 46 -3.33 9.18 12.00
N PRO A 47 -4.20 9.99 12.65
CA PRO A 47 -5.14 10.86 11.94
C PRO A 47 -4.42 11.95 11.13
#